data_AF-K0R748-F1
#
_entry.id   AF-K0R748-F1
#
_cell.length_a   1.000
_cell.length_b   1.000
_cell.length_c   1.000
_cell.angle_alpha   90.00
_cell.angle_beta   90.00
_cell.angle_gamma   90.00
#
_symmetry.space_group_name_H-M   'P 1'
#
loop_
_entity.id
_entity.type
_entity.pdbx_description
1 polymer ?
#
loop_
_entity_poly.entity_id
_entity_poly.type
_entity_poly.pdbx_seq_one_letter_code
_entity_poly.pdbx_strand_id
1 'polypeptide(L)'
;MSAAAKQRTTCSEDSDDDGQTWLTNAFREIHNSPNLDEDLCCVLQAFGESDSDARGVASLDPDGGVDDLDMVLQRKISTELLDEIDEDQASMFGRRFISVSNLLKDSVAGEVTTKQMLRLALNRRTAQILSTDDPVLSKRKALRIRALVDFIWSQSLLLGLKDDPTAQGNPTLLEMVEQLEMYSKASKRYHQFYPGFYHATIEGTTKDFGPVHINILRIDPGKCKMKCIDARVVDTDLSALSKKYGAIAAISGGFFLYSEPDIVLPSKRTDPVGLLCSDGHIDGPPVFERSTLHQTGSQPVAIDVIGMEGMTCKFRYQKHYFGGISTIEFGLTVGGVQGDVQCVDRSKAAVVNVGKVKKGKHRKDEVAFVIVGKQVIQVMKLGLVKVPLAGFVLIFPAVSLPAGVEFEGGDLTIEVVDYSLPHPFSNVENAIAGGPCFFSESRDNMDLQAEDFKRSAPPVTFSQDETFDRNLLPRMGVGLTAENELICVAVDGRNLDRALGLTLRGTSDLLRSLGCVTAMNLDGGSSKRMAILQTGGHKVVCLSTTEIKAQSDDNCKNKGVPSRPVHSAILFMAC
;
A
#
# COMPACT_ATOMS: atom_id res chain seq x y z
N MET A 1 -40.92 -19.30 -52.27
CA MET A 1 -39.70 -19.85 -52.91
C MET A 1 -38.48 -19.22 -52.25
N SER A 2 -37.43 -20.03 -52.11
CA SER A 2 -36.12 -19.76 -51.51
C SER A 2 -36.00 -20.04 -50.00
N ALA A 3 -35.42 -21.21 -49.75
CA ALA A 3 -34.92 -21.71 -48.48
C ALA A 3 -33.46 -21.28 -48.30
N ALA A 4 -33.03 -21.08 -47.05
CA ALA A 4 -31.61 -21.11 -46.68
C ALA A 4 -31.46 -21.85 -45.35
N ALA A 5 -30.55 -22.82 -45.37
CA ALA A 5 -30.40 -23.89 -44.41
C ALA A 5 -29.81 -23.44 -43.07
N LYS A 6 -30.41 -23.93 -41.96
CA LYS A 6 -29.75 -24.02 -40.66
C LYS A 6 -28.89 -25.27 -40.65
N GLN A 7 -27.57 -25.11 -40.66
CA GLN A 7 -26.64 -26.19 -40.37
C GLN A 7 -26.65 -26.45 -38.85
N ARG A 8 -26.96 -27.70 -38.51
CA ARG A 8 -26.82 -28.30 -37.19
C ARG A 8 -25.34 -28.30 -36.81
N THR A 9 -25.01 -27.71 -35.67
CA THR A 9 -23.82 -28.10 -34.91
C THR A 9 -24.32 -28.86 -33.69
N THR A 10 -23.73 -30.03 -33.53
CA THR A 10 -24.08 -31.14 -32.67
C THR A 10 -24.06 -30.77 -31.18
N CYS A 11 -25.18 -31.02 -30.49
CA CYS A 11 -25.15 -31.38 -29.08
C CYS A 11 -24.33 -32.65 -28.93
N SER A 12 -23.29 -32.61 -28.12
CA SER A 12 -22.66 -33.79 -27.55
C SER A 12 -22.38 -33.52 -26.08
N GLU A 13 -23.15 -34.21 -25.26
CA GLU A 13 -22.81 -34.68 -23.91
C GLU A 13 -22.78 -33.60 -22.82
N ASP A 14 -23.97 -33.07 -22.51
CA ASP A 14 -24.32 -32.78 -21.11
C ASP A 14 -24.31 -34.11 -20.35
N SER A 15 -23.18 -34.46 -19.74
CA SER A 15 -23.13 -35.49 -18.71
C SER A 15 -23.60 -34.89 -17.39
N ASP A 16 -24.55 -35.57 -16.74
CA ASP A 16 -25.01 -35.33 -15.37
C ASP A 16 -23.85 -34.94 -14.44
N ASP A 17 -23.74 -33.65 -14.09
CA ASP A 17 -22.84 -33.19 -13.02
C ASP A 17 -23.71 -32.67 -11.88
N ASP A 18 -23.56 -33.32 -10.73
CA ASP A 18 -24.38 -33.23 -9.52
C ASP A 18 -24.12 -31.90 -8.78
N GLY A 19 -24.16 -30.75 -9.46
CA GLY A 19 -23.90 -29.43 -8.87
C GLY A 19 -22.57 -29.31 -8.10
N GLN A 20 -21.64 -30.24 -8.27
CA GLN A 20 -20.40 -30.33 -7.51
C GLN A 20 -19.34 -29.42 -8.13
N THR A 21 -18.73 -28.57 -7.32
CA THR A 21 -17.62 -27.71 -7.74
C THR A 21 -16.29 -28.27 -7.25
N TRP A 22 -15.17 -27.77 -7.80
CA TRP A 22 -13.85 -28.11 -7.27
C TRP A 22 -13.70 -27.70 -5.80
N LEU A 23 -14.40 -26.64 -5.39
CA LEU A 23 -14.37 -26.13 -4.01
C LEU A 23 -15.14 -27.07 -3.07
N THR A 24 -16.33 -27.53 -3.49
CA THR A 24 -17.11 -28.53 -2.74
C THR A 24 -16.34 -29.83 -2.57
N ASN A 25 -15.65 -30.30 -3.62
CA ASN A 25 -14.78 -31.48 -3.54
C ASN A 25 -13.59 -31.26 -2.61
N ALA A 26 -12.99 -30.06 -2.62
CA ALA A 26 -11.86 -29.74 -1.75
C ALA A 26 -12.25 -29.68 -0.28
N PHE A 27 -13.40 -29.08 0.08
CA PHE A 27 -13.89 -29.09 1.47
C PHE A 27 -14.20 -30.48 1.98
N ARG A 28 -14.79 -31.32 1.12
CA ARG A 28 -15.04 -32.73 1.47
C ARG A 28 -13.74 -33.45 1.78
N GLU A 29 -12.70 -33.24 0.98
CA GLU A 29 -11.37 -33.82 1.20
C GLU A 29 -10.74 -33.29 2.50
N ILE A 30 -10.74 -31.97 2.72
CA ILE A 30 -10.19 -31.35 3.95
C ILE A 30 -10.87 -31.90 5.20
N HIS A 31 -12.21 -32.03 5.19
CA HIS A 31 -12.95 -32.53 6.35
C HIS A 31 -12.71 -34.02 6.63
N ASN A 32 -12.41 -34.81 5.59
CA ASN A 32 -12.22 -36.25 5.71
C ASN A 32 -10.75 -36.65 5.96
N SER A 33 -9.79 -35.77 5.63
CA SER A 33 -8.36 -36.05 5.74
C SER A 33 -7.77 -35.43 7.01
N PRO A 34 -7.25 -36.24 7.97
CA PRO A 34 -6.69 -35.72 9.22
C PRO A 34 -5.37 -34.97 9.05
N ASN A 35 -4.78 -35.02 7.85
CA ASN A 35 -3.50 -34.40 7.51
C ASN A 35 -3.65 -33.01 6.87
N LEU A 36 -4.88 -32.52 6.67
CA LEU A 36 -5.15 -31.20 6.10
C LEU A 36 -5.69 -30.25 7.17
N ASP A 37 -5.11 -29.05 7.27
CA ASP A 37 -5.58 -28.00 8.18
C ASP A 37 -6.95 -27.46 7.72
N GLU A 38 -7.92 -27.37 8.63
CA GLU A 38 -9.25 -26.82 8.35
C GLU A 38 -9.20 -25.36 7.84
N ASP A 39 -8.16 -24.59 8.20
CA ASP A 39 -7.95 -23.23 7.70
C ASP A 39 -7.83 -23.18 6.17
N LEU A 40 -7.46 -24.29 5.51
CA LEU A 40 -7.46 -24.39 4.05
C LEU A 40 -8.82 -24.04 3.45
N CYS A 41 -9.93 -24.38 4.11
CA CYS A 41 -11.26 -24.02 3.61
C CYS A 41 -11.38 -22.50 3.40
N CYS A 42 -10.94 -21.71 4.39
CA CYS A 42 -10.93 -20.25 4.29
C CYS A 42 -9.89 -19.70 3.30
N VAL A 43 -8.84 -20.46 2.97
CA VAL A 43 -7.86 -20.09 1.94
C VAL A 43 -8.43 -20.34 0.54
N LEU A 44 -9.05 -21.50 0.30
CA LEU A 44 -9.64 -21.87 -0.99
C LEU A 44 -10.83 -20.98 -1.37
N GLN A 45 -11.60 -20.52 -0.37
CA GLN A 45 -12.72 -19.59 -0.56
C GLN A 45 -12.28 -18.17 -0.94
N ALA A 46 -11.04 -17.78 -0.64
CA ALA A 46 -10.58 -16.42 -0.91
C ALA A 46 -10.69 -16.07 -2.41
N PHE A 47 -10.94 -14.78 -2.70
CA PHE A 47 -11.20 -14.25 -4.05
C PHE A 47 -12.52 -14.72 -4.70
N GLY A 48 -13.34 -15.46 -3.95
CA GLY A 48 -14.74 -15.75 -4.24
C GLY A 48 -15.68 -15.26 -3.13
N GLU A 49 -16.97 -15.20 -3.45
CA GLU A 49 -18.13 -14.97 -2.57
C GLU A 49 -18.79 -16.28 -2.07
N SER A 50 -18.80 -17.39 -2.84
CA SER A 50 -19.44 -18.67 -2.47
C SER A 50 -19.11 -19.84 -3.41
N ASP A 51 -19.50 -21.08 -3.09
CA ASP A 51 -19.36 -22.24 -3.98
C ASP A 51 -19.90 -22.00 -5.40
N SER A 52 -20.93 -21.17 -5.58
CA SER A 52 -21.48 -20.86 -6.90
C SER A 52 -20.52 -20.09 -7.82
N ASP A 53 -19.47 -19.46 -7.29
CA ASP A 53 -18.43 -18.80 -8.07
C ASP A 53 -17.25 -19.71 -8.44
N ALA A 54 -17.24 -20.94 -7.92
CA ALA A 54 -16.16 -21.89 -8.10
C ALA A 54 -16.20 -22.58 -9.47
N ARG A 55 -16.33 -21.80 -10.55
CA ARG A 55 -16.31 -22.30 -11.94
C ARG A 55 -14.99 -23.01 -12.23
N GLY A 56 -15.07 -24.14 -12.91
CA GLY A 56 -13.92 -24.97 -13.28
C GLY A 56 -14.27 -26.46 -13.26
N VAL A 57 -13.36 -27.31 -13.72
CA VAL A 57 -13.51 -28.76 -13.64
C VAL A 57 -13.63 -29.17 -12.17
N ALA A 58 -14.63 -29.99 -11.82
CA ALA A 58 -14.87 -30.51 -10.48
C ALA A 58 -13.82 -31.57 -10.07
N SER A 59 -12.53 -31.22 -10.15
CA SER A 59 -11.38 -32.08 -9.89
C SER A 59 -10.41 -31.41 -8.93
N LEU A 60 -9.79 -32.23 -8.07
CA LEU A 60 -8.69 -31.82 -7.19
C LEU A 60 -7.32 -31.81 -7.87
N ASP A 61 -7.28 -32.17 -9.15
CA ASP A 61 -6.10 -31.96 -9.99
C ASP A 61 -5.90 -30.46 -10.26
N PRO A 62 -4.79 -29.85 -9.80
CA PRO A 62 -4.49 -28.45 -10.04
C PRO A 62 -4.35 -28.09 -11.53
N ASP A 63 -3.98 -29.06 -12.37
CA ASP A 63 -3.83 -28.90 -13.81
C ASP A 63 -5.15 -29.18 -14.55
N GLY A 64 -6.09 -29.88 -13.91
CA GLY A 64 -7.42 -30.17 -14.45
C GLY A 64 -7.39 -30.90 -15.79
N GLY A 65 -6.38 -31.73 -16.03
CA GLY A 65 -6.15 -32.42 -17.31
C GLY A 65 -5.70 -31.52 -18.46
N VAL A 66 -5.27 -30.28 -18.20
CA VAL A 66 -4.74 -29.37 -19.21
C VAL A 66 -3.20 -29.38 -19.16
N ASP A 67 -2.58 -29.85 -20.24
CA ASP A 67 -1.12 -29.82 -20.38
C ASP A 67 -0.58 -28.38 -20.30
N ASP A 68 0.48 -28.20 -19.51
CA ASP A 68 1.16 -26.92 -19.30
C ASP A 68 0.24 -25.76 -18.85
N LEU A 69 -0.81 -26.06 -18.06
CA LEU A 69 -1.77 -25.04 -17.58
C LEU A 69 -1.08 -23.83 -16.94
N ASP A 70 -0.02 -24.05 -16.15
CA ASP A 70 0.75 -22.97 -15.52
C ASP A 70 1.32 -21.99 -16.57
N MET A 71 1.85 -22.51 -17.70
CA MET A 71 2.40 -21.68 -18.78
C MET A 71 1.31 -20.96 -19.55
N VAL A 72 0.13 -21.60 -19.73
CA VAL A 72 -1.04 -20.97 -20.34
C VAL A 72 -1.49 -19.78 -19.48
N LEU A 73 -1.64 -19.97 -18.17
CA LEU A 73 -2.03 -18.92 -17.24
C LEU A 73 -0.98 -17.80 -17.15
N GLN A 74 0.32 -18.14 -17.10
CA GLN A 74 1.40 -17.16 -17.14
C GLN A 74 1.30 -16.26 -18.39
N ARG A 75 1.07 -16.86 -19.57
CA ARG A 75 0.91 -16.13 -20.82
C ARG A 75 -0.31 -15.22 -20.77
N LYS A 76 -1.45 -15.74 -20.31
CA LYS A 76 -2.69 -14.96 -20.15
C LYS A 76 -2.51 -13.77 -19.19
N ILE A 77 -1.84 -13.96 -18.06
CA ILE A 77 -1.48 -12.87 -17.12
C ILE A 77 -0.66 -11.80 -17.86
N SER A 78 0.35 -12.21 -18.62
CA SER A 78 1.23 -11.27 -19.31
C SER A 78 0.53 -10.50 -20.44
N THR A 79 -0.56 -11.04 -21.00
CA THR A 79 -1.29 -10.41 -22.12
C THR A 79 -2.55 -9.67 -21.68
N GLU A 80 -3.38 -10.26 -20.82
CA GLU A 80 -4.67 -9.67 -20.42
C GLU A 80 -4.52 -8.51 -19.44
N LEU A 81 -3.39 -8.42 -18.73
CA LEU A 81 -3.14 -7.32 -17.80
C LEU A 81 -2.62 -6.05 -18.47
N LEU A 82 -2.28 -6.10 -19.77
CA LEU A 82 -1.78 -4.93 -20.51
C LEU A 82 -2.81 -3.80 -20.63
N ASP A 83 -4.09 -4.10 -20.41
CA ASP A 83 -5.15 -3.09 -20.34
C ASP A 83 -5.09 -2.24 -19.06
N GLU A 84 -4.40 -2.72 -18.01
CA GLU A 84 -4.35 -2.07 -16.69
C GLU A 84 -2.95 -1.57 -16.32
N ILE A 85 -1.91 -2.27 -16.75
CA ILE A 85 -0.51 -2.04 -16.36
C ILE A 85 0.44 -2.17 -17.56
N ASP A 86 1.67 -1.67 -17.41
CA ASP A 86 2.69 -1.79 -18.46
C ASP A 86 3.21 -3.23 -18.64
N GLU A 87 3.91 -3.45 -19.75
CA GLU A 87 4.44 -4.75 -20.16
C GLU A 87 5.43 -5.34 -19.14
N ASP A 88 6.29 -4.51 -18.55
CA ASP A 88 7.27 -4.94 -17.56
C ASP A 88 6.58 -5.47 -16.29
N GLN A 89 5.55 -4.77 -15.82
CA GLN A 89 4.74 -5.19 -14.67
C GLN A 89 3.95 -6.47 -14.98
N ALA A 90 3.29 -6.54 -16.13
CA ALA A 90 2.49 -7.71 -16.52
C ALA A 90 3.38 -8.96 -16.60
N SER A 91 4.55 -8.85 -17.22
CA SER A 91 5.56 -9.90 -17.30
C SER A 91 6.10 -10.30 -15.93
N MET A 92 6.34 -9.34 -15.03
CA MET A 92 6.74 -9.63 -13.65
C MET A 92 5.65 -10.42 -12.90
N PHE A 93 4.37 -10.07 -13.05
CA PHE A 93 3.28 -10.79 -12.38
C PHE A 93 3.16 -12.23 -12.89
N GLY A 94 3.27 -12.43 -14.22
CA GLY A 94 3.31 -13.77 -14.81
C GLY A 94 4.48 -14.61 -14.27
N ARG A 95 5.68 -14.02 -14.16
CA ARG A 95 6.85 -14.69 -13.57
C ARG A 95 6.68 -15.04 -12.09
N ARG A 96 6.01 -14.21 -11.29
CA ARG A 96 5.71 -14.53 -9.89
C ARG A 96 4.71 -15.66 -9.77
N PHE A 97 3.65 -15.63 -10.58
CA PHE A 97 2.65 -16.69 -10.63
C PHE A 97 3.28 -18.06 -10.89
N ILE A 98 4.09 -18.18 -11.96
CA ILE A 98 4.73 -19.47 -12.30
C ILE A 98 5.73 -19.90 -11.22
N SER A 99 6.44 -18.95 -10.61
CA SER A 99 7.38 -19.25 -9.52
C SER A 99 6.66 -19.84 -8.32
N VAL A 100 5.52 -19.26 -7.90
CA VAL A 100 4.74 -19.79 -6.78
C VAL A 100 4.11 -21.14 -7.14
N SER A 101 3.54 -21.31 -8.33
CA SER A 101 2.97 -22.60 -8.76
C SER A 101 4.04 -23.71 -8.74
N ASN A 102 5.26 -23.42 -9.22
CA ASN A 102 6.37 -24.38 -9.18
C ASN A 102 6.83 -24.72 -7.76
N LEU A 103 6.85 -23.76 -6.84
CA LEU A 103 7.20 -24.00 -5.42
C LEU A 103 6.14 -24.84 -4.69
N LEU A 104 4.90 -24.85 -5.20
CA LEU A 104 3.79 -25.66 -4.68
C LEU A 104 3.63 -27.01 -5.39
N LYS A 105 4.47 -27.34 -6.38
CA LYS A 105 4.46 -28.68 -6.97
C LYS A 105 4.96 -29.68 -5.93
N ASP A 106 4.15 -30.71 -5.73
CA ASP A 106 4.46 -31.84 -4.85
C ASP A 106 4.57 -33.11 -5.69
N SER A 107 5.47 -34.01 -5.30
CA SER A 107 5.72 -35.27 -6.00
C SER A 107 5.21 -36.50 -5.24
N VAL A 108 4.39 -36.27 -4.19
CA VAL A 108 3.79 -37.33 -3.39
C VAL A 108 2.63 -37.96 -4.16
N ALA A 109 2.80 -39.22 -4.56
CA ALA A 109 1.76 -39.96 -5.27
C ALA A 109 0.75 -40.59 -4.30
N GLY A 110 -0.53 -40.28 -4.47
CA GLY A 110 -1.64 -41.03 -3.86
C GLY A 110 -2.36 -40.37 -2.68
N GLU A 111 -1.91 -39.20 -2.20
CA GLU A 111 -2.59 -38.43 -1.14
C GLU A 111 -2.63 -36.95 -1.51
N VAL A 112 -3.74 -36.27 -1.17
CA VAL A 112 -3.91 -34.83 -1.46
C VAL A 112 -3.20 -34.02 -0.39
N THR A 113 -2.25 -33.16 -0.79
CA THR A 113 -1.44 -32.37 0.15
C THR A 113 -1.92 -30.92 0.26
N THR A 114 -1.53 -30.24 1.35
CA THR A 114 -1.72 -28.78 1.53
C THR A 114 -1.18 -28.00 0.32
N LYS A 115 0.01 -28.36 -0.19
CA LYS A 115 0.60 -27.72 -1.36
C LYS A 115 -0.23 -27.93 -2.63
N GLN A 116 -0.76 -29.14 -2.83
CA GLN A 116 -1.65 -29.43 -3.95
C GLN A 116 -2.93 -28.59 -3.89
N MET A 117 -3.57 -28.47 -2.72
CA MET A 117 -4.77 -27.65 -2.52
C MET A 117 -4.50 -26.15 -2.78
N LEU A 118 -3.36 -25.65 -2.30
CA LEU A 118 -2.95 -24.27 -2.54
C LEU A 118 -2.65 -23.99 -4.03
N ARG A 119 -2.01 -24.94 -4.72
CA ARG A 119 -1.76 -24.85 -6.17
C ARG A 119 -3.07 -24.91 -6.96
N LEU A 120 -4.00 -25.77 -6.56
CA LEU A 120 -5.34 -25.83 -7.13
C LEU A 120 -6.04 -24.47 -7.00
N ALA A 121 -6.05 -23.88 -5.79
CA ALA A 121 -6.63 -22.55 -5.57
C ALA A 121 -5.98 -21.48 -6.44
N LEU A 122 -4.64 -21.45 -6.49
CA LEU A 122 -3.88 -20.51 -7.30
C LEU A 122 -4.31 -20.57 -8.78
N ASN A 123 -4.37 -21.77 -9.35
CA ASN A 123 -4.72 -21.96 -10.76
C ASN A 123 -6.19 -21.63 -11.03
N ARG A 124 -7.12 -22.15 -10.20
CA ARG A 124 -8.57 -21.95 -10.39
C ARG A 124 -8.96 -20.48 -10.20
N ARG A 125 -8.50 -19.83 -9.13
CA ARG A 125 -8.78 -18.41 -8.89
C ARG A 125 -8.13 -17.50 -9.92
N THR A 126 -6.92 -17.82 -10.39
CA THR A 126 -6.28 -17.08 -11.50
C THR A 126 -7.12 -17.15 -12.77
N ALA A 127 -7.53 -18.35 -13.18
CA ALA A 127 -8.38 -18.52 -14.35
C ALA A 127 -9.69 -17.73 -14.23
N GLN A 128 -10.34 -17.78 -13.06
CA GLN A 128 -11.57 -17.04 -12.76
C GLN A 128 -11.36 -15.52 -12.85
N ILE A 129 -10.33 -14.97 -12.20
CA ILE A 129 -10.00 -13.54 -12.24
C ILE A 129 -9.78 -13.07 -13.69
N LEU A 130 -9.05 -13.83 -14.49
CA LEU A 130 -8.77 -13.46 -15.89
C LEU A 130 -10.05 -13.53 -16.74
N SER A 131 -10.93 -14.51 -16.49
CA SER A 131 -12.17 -14.67 -17.25
C SER A 131 -13.34 -13.78 -16.82
N THR A 132 -13.22 -13.02 -15.73
CA THR A 132 -14.35 -12.28 -15.16
C THR A 132 -14.86 -11.19 -16.12
N ASP A 133 -16.17 -11.13 -16.30
CA ASP A 133 -16.92 -10.11 -17.02
C ASP A 133 -17.63 -9.11 -16.09
N ASP A 134 -17.43 -9.24 -14.78
CA ASP A 134 -17.99 -8.33 -13.79
C ASP A 134 -17.56 -6.87 -14.09
N PRO A 135 -18.49 -5.90 -14.15
CA PRO A 135 -18.17 -4.52 -14.55
C PRO A 135 -17.14 -3.79 -13.68
N VAL A 136 -16.93 -4.26 -12.44
CA VAL A 136 -15.99 -3.69 -11.46
C VAL A 136 -14.71 -4.52 -11.41
N LEU A 137 -14.82 -5.84 -11.23
CA LEU A 137 -13.66 -6.72 -11.05
C LEU A 137 -12.85 -6.90 -12.34
N SER A 138 -13.50 -6.81 -13.51
CA SER A 138 -12.82 -6.89 -14.82
C SER A 138 -11.84 -5.75 -15.09
N LYS A 139 -11.91 -4.65 -14.30
CA LYS A 139 -11.02 -3.48 -14.39
C LYS A 139 -9.94 -3.47 -13.31
N ARG A 140 -9.80 -4.58 -12.56
CA ARG A 140 -8.88 -4.72 -11.43
C ARG A 140 -8.14 -6.06 -11.47
N LYS A 141 -8.06 -6.72 -12.62
CA LYS A 141 -7.44 -8.04 -12.76
C LYS A 141 -5.99 -8.02 -12.29
N ALA A 142 -5.23 -6.98 -12.60
CA ALA A 142 -3.82 -6.88 -12.22
C ALA A 142 -3.66 -6.81 -10.69
N LEU A 143 -4.51 -6.02 -10.03
CA LEU A 143 -4.56 -5.93 -8.57
C LEU A 143 -4.88 -7.28 -7.93
N ARG A 144 -5.92 -7.96 -8.44
CA ARG A 144 -6.39 -9.24 -7.90
C ARG A 144 -5.38 -10.37 -8.10
N ILE A 145 -4.76 -10.47 -9.28
CA ILE A 145 -3.70 -11.46 -9.55
C ILE A 145 -2.51 -11.24 -8.62
N ARG A 146 -2.07 -9.99 -8.42
CA ARG A 146 -0.99 -9.68 -7.48
C ARG A 146 -1.33 -10.14 -6.06
N ALA A 147 -2.53 -9.78 -5.58
CA ALA A 147 -2.99 -10.13 -4.25
C ALA A 147 -3.13 -11.65 -4.07
N LEU A 148 -3.68 -12.37 -5.06
CA LEU A 148 -3.84 -13.82 -5.02
C LEU A 148 -2.50 -14.54 -4.88
N VAL A 149 -1.50 -14.16 -5.70
CA VAL A 149 -0.17 -14.78 -5.67
C VAL A 149 0.51 -14.52 -4.33
N ASP A 150 0.49 -13.27 -3.83
CA ASP A 150 1.08 -12.93 -2.52
C ASP A 150 0.34 -13.67 -1.38
N PHE A 151 -0.98 -13.85 -1.49
CA PHE A 151 -1.82 -14.55 -0.51
C PHE A 151 -1.54 -16.05 -0.46
N ILE A 152 -1.67 -16.75 -1.58
CA ILE A 152 -1.43 -18.19 -1.63
C ILE A 152 -0.02 -18.50 -1.14
N TRP A 153 0.96 -17.69 -1.54
CA TRP A 153 2.32 -17.85 -1.05
C TRP A 153 2.41 -17.65 0.47
N SER A 154 1.83 -16.58 1.01
CA SER A 154 1.81 -16.34 2.46
C SER A 154 1.15 -17.47 3.25
N GLN A 155 0.02 -17.98 2.77
CA GLN A 155 -0.69 -19.09 3.42
C GLN A 155 0.11 -20.40 3.32
N SER A 156 0.82 -20.65 2.22
CA SER A 156 1.70 -21.82 2.11
C SER A 156 2.79 -21.86 3.17
N LEU A 157 3.29 -20.68 3.56
CA LEU A 157 4.32 -20.55 4.59
C LEU A 157 3.76 -20.71 5.99
N LEU A 158 2.63 -20.05 6.27
CA LEU A 158 1.97 -20.12 7.58
C LEU A 158 1.47 -21.53 7.89
N LEU A 159 0.83 -22.20 6.93
CA LEU A 159 0.39 -23.58 7.09
C LEU A 159 1.58 -24.53 7.22
N GLY A 160 2.63 -24.33 6.41
CA GLY A 160 3.87 -25.09 6.53
C GLY A 160 4.53 -24.97 7.92
N LEU A 161 4.47 -23.80 8.56
CA LEU A 161 4.95 -23.62 9.94
C LEU A 161 4.10 -24.34 10.98
N LYS A 162 2.78 -24.41 10.78
CA LYS A 162 1.91 -25.16 11.70
C LYS A 162 2.17 -26.66 11.61
N ASP A 163 2.36 -27.15 10.39
CA ASP A 163 2.59 -28.57 10.09
C ASP A 163 3.99 -29.04 10.52
N ASP A 164 4.96 -28.13 10.68
CA ASP A 164 6.33 -28.43 11.10
C ASP A 164 6.43 -28.64 12.63
N PRO A 165 6.64 -29.87 13.12
CA PRO A 165 6.77 -30.14 14.55
C PRO A 165 8.00 -29.46 15.17
N THR A 166 9.04 -29.19 14.37
CA THR A 166 10.23 -28.48 14.82
C THR A 166 9.98 -26.99 15.01
N ALA A 167 9.02 -26.42 14.26
CA ALA A 167 8.61 -25.04 14.41
C ALA A 167 7.89 -24.78 15.74
N GLN A 168 7.10 -25.76 16.23
CA GLN A 168 6.35 -25.64 17.49
C GLN A 168 7.22 -25.45 18.74
N GLY A 169 8.48 -25.88 18.69
CA GLY A 169 9.46 -25.66 19.77
C GLY A 169 10.04 -24.24 19.82
N ASN A 170 9.83 -23.43 18.78
CA ASN A 170 10.36 -22.06 18.71
C ASN A 170 9.44 -21.06 19.43
N PRO A 171 9.99 -19.94 19.96
CA PRO A 171 9.16 -18.87 20.50
C PRO A 171 8.32 -18.20 19.40
N THR A 172 7.22 -17.56 19.79
CA THR A 172 6.58 -16.51 18.96
C THR A 172 7.51 -15.32 18.79
N LEU A 173 7.22 -14.43 17.85
CA LEU A 173 7.96 -13.18 17.71
C LEU A 173 7.91 -12.33 18.99
N LEU A 174 6.77 -12.30 19.67
CA LEU A 174 6.60 -11.51 20.90
C LEU A 174 7.37 -12.11 22.07
N GLU A 175 7.33 -13.44 22.24
CA GLU A 175 8.17 -14.15 23.22
C GLU A 175 9.66 -13.91 22.93
N MET A 176 10.07 -13.89 21.66
CA MET A 176 11.45 -13.58 21.27
C MET A 176 11.84 -12.13 21.61
N VAL A 177 10.94 -11.16 21.42
CA VAL A 177 11.15 -9.76 21.85
C VAL A 177 11.38 -9.66 23.36
N GLU A 178 10.59 -10.39 24.15
CA GLU A 178 10.72 -10.44 25.62
C GLU A 178 12.04 -11.08 26.05
N GLN A 179 12.36 -12.27 25.50
CA GLN A 179 13.60 -13.01 25.80
C GLN A 179 14.87 -12.21 25.46
N LEU A 180 14.80 -11.38 24.41
CA LEU A 180 15.90 -10.50 23.99
C LEU A 180 15.87 -9.12 24.67
N GLU A 181 14.89 -8.88 25.55
CA GLU A 181 14.66 -7.62 26.28
C GLU A 181 14.51 -6.40 25.35
N MET A 182 14.00 -6.60 24.13
CA MET A 182 14.02 -5.59 23.06
C MET A 182 13.09 -4.39 23.32
N TYR A 183 12.19 -4.50 24.30
CA TYR A 183 11.35 -3.38 24.77
C TYR A 183 12.18 -2.24 25.36
N SER A 184 13.39 -2.51 25.84
CA SER A 184 14.30 -1.50 26.40
C SER A 184 15.55 -1.32 25.56
N LYS A 185 15.94 -0.06 25.29
CA LYS A 185 17.25 0.26 24.69
C LYS A 185 18.44 -0.16 25.57
N ALA A 186 18.20 -0.54 26.84
CA ALA A 186 19.22 -1.12 27.71
C ALA A 186 19.59 -2.57 27.36
N SER A 187 18.81 -3.24 26.50
CA SER A 187 19.15 -4.57 26.01
C SER A 187 20.53 -4.56 25.36
N LYS A 188 21.32 -5.59 25.65
CA LYS A 188 22.67 -5.80 25.09
C LYS A 188 22.67 -5.98 23.57
N ARG A 189 21.50 -6.16 22.95
CA ARG A 189 21.33 -6.28 21.50
C ARG A 189 21.41 -4.93 20.78
N TYR A 190 21.12 -3.83 21.47
CA TYR A 190 21.22 -2.50 20.89
C TYR A 190 22.66 -2.02 20.88
N HIS A 191 23.14 -1.65 19.69
CA HIS A 191 24.40 -0.95 19.52
C HIS A 191 24.14 0.54 19.34
N GLN A 192 24.68 1.36 20.23
CA GLN A 192 24.71 2.80 20.04
C GLN A 192 25.78 3.16 19.02
N PHE A 193 25.38 3.36 17.76
CA PHE A 193 26.29 3.67 16.66
C PHE A 193 26.53 5.19 16.51
N TYR A 194 25.70 6.02 17.15
CA TYR A 194 25.87 7.46 17.27
C TYR A 194 25.17 7.93 18.57
N PRO A 195 25.63 9.00 19.26
CA PRO A 195 24.99 9.48 20.49
C PRO A 195 23.47 9.70 20.32
N GLY A 196 22.67 8.95 21.08
CA GLY A 196 21.21 8.95 21.02
C GLY A 196 20.56 8.11 19.90
N PHE A 197 21.35 7.38 19.10
CA PHE A 197 20.87 6.50 18.05
C PHE A 197 21.34 5.06 18.27
N TYR A 198 20.38 4.14 18.29
CA TYR A 198 20.60 2.74 18.60
C TYR A 198 20.05 1.87 17.48
N HIS A 199 20.80 0.84 17.09
CA HIS A 199 20.35 -0.14 16.10
C HIS A 199 20.48 -1.56 16.67
N ALA A 200 19.53 -2.40 16.33
CA ALA A 200 19.56 -3.83 16.58
C ALA A 200 18.86 -4.59 15.45
N THR A 201 19.11 -5.90 15.41
CA THR A 201 18.43 -6.83 14.51
C THR A 201 17.86 -7.99 15.31
N ILE A 202 16.57 -8.28 15.11
CA ILE A 202 15.96 -9.55 15.53
C ILE A 202 16.07 -10.51 14.34
N GLU A 203 16.78 -11.61 14.51
CA GLU A 203 16.95 -12.66 13.51
C GLU A 203 16.80 -14.03 14.18
N GLY A 204 16.01 -14.91 13.56
CA GLY A 204 15.76 -16.26 14.08
C GLY A 204 14.49 -16.88 13.51
N THR A 205 14.19 -18.11 13.94
CA THR A 205 12.96 -18.80 13.59
C THR A 205 11.93 -18.61 14.69
N THR A 206 10.74 -18.17 14.33
CA THR A 206 9.58 -18.10 15.23
C THR A 206 8.47 -19.02 14.73
N LYS A 207 7.63 -19.52 15.63
CA LYS A 207 6.53 -20.42 15.25
C LYS A 207 5.37 -19.75 14.50
N ASP A 208 5.30 -18.41 14.55
CA ASP A 208 4.23 -17.60 13.99
C ASP A 208 4.60 -16.90 12.67
N PHE A 209 5.90 -16.64 12.43
CA PHE A 209 6.38 -15.87 11.26
C PHE A 209 7.75 -16.32 10.73
N GLY A 210 8.36 -17.37 11.31
CA GLY A 210 9.77 -17.72 11.12
C GLY A 210 10.11 -18.34 9.76
N PRO A 211 11.30 -18.06 9.21
CA PRO A 211 12.35 -17.19 9.73
C PRO A 211 11.99 -15.69 9.64
N VAL A 212 12.45 -14.90 10.62
CA VAL A 212 12.30 -13.45 10.68
C VAL A 212 13.66 -12.75 10.63
N HIS A 213 13.71 -11.58 9.97
CA HIS A 213 14.84 -10.65 10.01
C HIS A 213 14.30 -9.22 10.05
N ILE A 214 14.45 -8.56 11.20
CA ILE A 214 13.82 -7.28 11.50
C ILE A 214 14.87 -6.32 12.02
N ASN A 215 15.03 -5.18 11.34
CA ASN A 215 15.90 -4.11 11.78
C ASN A 215 15.12 -3.11 12.63
N ILE A 216 15.68 -2.74 13.78
CA ILE A 216 15.07 -1.81 14.72
C ILE A 216 16.03 -0.64 14.92
N LEU A 217 15.55 0.56 14.65
CA LEU A 217 16.22 1.82 14.94
C LEU A 217 15.48 2.48 16.10
N ARG A 218 16.19 2.84 17.16
CA ARG A 218 15.66 3.66 18.27
C ARG A 218 16.42 4.98 18.34
N ILE A 219 15.69 6.07 18.51
CA ILE A 219 16.23 7.43 18.57
C ILE A 219 15.69 8.11 19.82
N ASP A 220 16.62 8.61 20.63
CA ASP A 220 16.31 9.30 21.87
C ASP A 220 15.51 10.59 21.63
N PRO A 221 14.61 10.96 22.56
CA PRO A 221 13.81 12.18 22.45
C PRO A 221 14.70 13.42 22.28
N GLY A 222 14.39 14.26 21.30
CA GLY A 222 15.13 15.49 21.03
C GLY A 222 16.58 15.30 20.58
N LYS A 223 16.98 14.08 20.18
CA LYS A 223 18.31 13.82 19.60
C LYS A 223 18.34 13.85 18.08
N CYS A 224 17.19 13.96 17.42
CA CYS A 224 17.12 14.08 15.97
C CYS A 224 16.34 15.30 15.48
N LYS A 225 16.86 15.89 14.41
CA LYS A 225 16.11 16.73 13.49
C LYS A 225 15.70 15.86 12.30
N MET A 226 14.40 15.68 12.14
CA MET A 226 13.79 14.94 11.04
C MET A 226 13.73 15.81 9.79
N LYS A 227 14.00 15.21 8.63
CA LYS A 227 13.74 15.81 7.33
C LYS A 227 12.96 14.84 6.46
N CYS A 228 11.79 15.25 5.99
CA CYS A 228 10.97 14.49 5.05
C CYS A 228 11.23 15.02 3.64
N ILE A 229 11.48 14.16 2.67
CA ILE A 229 11.93 14.55 1.33
C ILE A 229 11.18 13.76 0.25
N ASP A 230 10.79 14.45 -0.82
CA ASP A 230 10.52 13.81 -2.12
C ASP A 230 11.85 13.37 -2.74
N ALA A 231 12.17 12.08 -2.62
CA ALA A 231 13.45 11.56 -3.06
C ALA A 231 13.62 11.62 -4.58
N ARG A 232 12.52 11.69 -5.34
CA ARG A 232 12.51 11.63 -6.81
C ARG A 232 13.14 12.85 -7.45
N VAL A 233 13.06 14.00 -6.78
CA VAL A 233 13.65 15.26 -7.26
C VAL A 233 15.10 15.43 -6.82
N VAL A 234 15.64 14.49 -6.02
CA VAL A 234 16.97 14.61 -5.41
C VAL A 234 17.87 13.42 -5.75
N ASP A 235 17.55 12.25 -5.19
CA ASP A 235 18.24 10.98 -5.38
C ASP A 235 17.36 9.87 -4.77
N THR A 236 17.16 8.79 -5.54
CA THR A 236 16.30 7.68 -5.11
C THR A 236 17.08 6.55 -4.42
N ASP A 237 18.41 6.63 -4.33
CA ASP A 237 19.19 5.74 -3.48
C ASP A 237 19.25 6.30 -2.05
N LEU A 238 18.70 5.55 -1.07
CA LEU A 238 18.60 6.01 0.31
C LEU A 238 19.97 6.29 0.94
N SER A 239 21.01 5.52 0.61
CA SER A 239 22.36 5.74 1.16
C SER A 239 22.99 7.00 0.59
N ALA A 240 22.88 7.22 -0.73
CA ALA A 240 23.34 8.44 -1.38
C ALA A 240 22.61 9.68 -0.85
N LEU A 241 21.28 9.58 -0.69
CA LEU A 241 20.46 10.62 -0.10
C LEU A 241 20.87 10.92 1.36
N SER A 242 21.08 9.88 2.17
CA SER A 242 21.54 10.02 3.56
C SER A 242 22.90 10.72 3.64
N LYS A 243 23.83 10.36 2.75
CA LYS A 243 25.15 10.99 2.66
C LYS A 243 25.05 12.46 2.26
N LYS A 244 24.20 12.79 1.28
CA LYS A 244 24.00 14.15 0.77
C LYS A 244 23.52 15.11 1.87
N TYR A 245 22.64 14.65 2.75
CA TYR A 245 22.08 15.47 3.83
C TYR A 245 22.77 15.27 5.19
N GLY A 246 23.82 14.45 5.27
CA GLY A 246 24.52 14.18 6.53
C GLY A 246 23.65 13.50 7.59
N ALA A 247 22.70 12.66 7.17
CA ALA A 247 21.81 11.95 8.08
C ALA A 247 22.61 10.97 8.96
N ILE A 248 22.19 10.75 10.20
CA ILE A 248 22.74 9.68 11.06
C ILE A 248 22.05 8.36 10.74
N ALA A 249 20.75 8.41 10.45
CA ALA A 249 19.97 7.29 9.97
C ALA A 249 18.89 7.78 9.00
N ALA A 250 18.37 6.87 8.19
CA ALA A 250 17.30 7.18 7.25
C ALA A 250 16.41 5.96 7.01
N ILE A 251 15.15 6.22 6.67
CA ILE A 251 14.17 5.20 6.30
C ILE A 251 13.40 5.64 5.05
N SER A 252 12.81 4.68 4.33
CA SER A 252 11.80 4.98 3.30
C SER A 252 10.56 5.65 3.91
N GLY A 253 9.88 6.47 3.13
CA GLY A 253 8.76 7.29 3.59
C GLY A 253 7.37 6.70 3.34
N GLY A 254 6.45 7.60 2.98
CA GLY A 254 5.04 7.32 2.74
C GLY A 254 4.75 6.70 1.37
N PHE A 255 3.46 6.43 1.15
CA PHE A 255 2.96 5.80 -0.08
C PHE A 255 3.12 6.69 -1.31
N PHE A 256 3.02 6.06 -2.47
CA PHE A 256 3.04 6.72 -3.77
C PHE A 256 2.09 6.03 -4.75
N LEU A 257 1.72 6.72 -5.82
CA LEU A 257 0.95 6.15 -6.92
C LEU A 257 1.78 5.11 -7.66
N TYR A 258 1.36 3.85 -7.68
CA TYR A 258 2.12 2.77 -8.29
C TYR A 258 1.41 2.19 -9.51
N SER A 259 0.47 1.27 -9.31
CA SER A 259 -0.18 0.49 -10.38
C SER A 259 -1.62 0.92 -10.62
N GLU A 260 -2.06 2.06 -10.08
CA GLU A 260 -3.43 2.50 -10.22
C GLU A 260 -3.78 2.86 -11.68
N PRO A 261 -5.00 2.54 -12.15
CA PRO A 261 -5.38 2.67 -13.55
C PRO A 261 -5.86 4.07 -13.95
N ASP A 262 -6.33 4.91 -13.01
CA ASP A 262 -6.97 6.20 -13.32
C ASP A 262 -6.22 7.43 -12.79
N ILE A 263 -4.89 7.42 -12.89
CA ILE A 263 -4.02 8.57 -12.59
C ILE A 263 -4.26 9.67 -13.63
N VAL A 264 -4.78 10.81 -13.18
CA VAL A 264 -5.05 11.99 -14.03
C VAL A 264 -3.86 12.96 -13.98
N LEU A 265 -3.45 13.50 -15.13
CA LEU A 265 -2.41 14.53 -15.21
C LEU A 265 -2.78 15.76 -14.35
N PRO A 266 -1.79 16.47 -13.77
CA PRO A 266 -0.34 16.28 -13.92
C PRO A 266 0.25 15.12 -13.11
N SER A 267 -0.56 14.40 -12.31
CA SER A 267 -0.03 13.29 -11.51
C SER A 267 0.56 12.18 -12.37
N LYS A 268 1.57 11.52 -11.82
CA LYS A 268 2.32 10.44 -12.45
C LYS A 268 2.49 9.28 -11.46
N ARG A 269 2.80 8.10 -12.00
CA ARG A 269 3.33 7.01 -11.18
C ARG A 269 4.57 7.53 -10.42
N THR A 270 4.75 7.04 -9.21
CA THR A 270 5.72 7.46 -8.18
C THR A 270 5.37 8.74 -7.42
N ASP A 271 4.32 9.49 -7.78
CA ASP A 271 3.91 10.66 -6.99
C ASP A 271 3.52 10.28 -5.56
N PRO A 272 3.97 11.04 -4.54
CA PRO A 272 3.63 10.77 -3.16
C PRO A 272 2.13 10.92 -2.92
N VAL A 273 1.62 10.12 -1.99
CA VAL A 273 0.20 10.07 -1.62
C VAL A 273 0.04 10.49 -0.16
N GLY A 274 -0.66 11.60 0.05
CA GLY A 274 -0.87 12.20 1.37
C GLY A 274 0.10 13.35 1.68
N LEU A 275 0.11 13.78 2.93
CA LEU A 275 0.94 14.90 3.38
C LEU A 275 2.42 14.62 3.15
N LEU A 276 3.10 15.52 2.45
CA LEU A 276 4.56 15.59 2.39
C LEU A 276 4.97 17.04 2.58
N CYS A 277 5.64 17.32 3.68
CA CYS A 277 6.13 18.65 4.05
C CYS A 277 7.64 18.59 4.31
N SER A 278 8.40 19.51 3.70
CA SER A 278 9.83 19.66 3.90
C SER A 278 10.18 21.11 4.17
N ASP A 279 10.85 21.36 5.30
CA ASP A 279 11.21 22.72 5.77
C ASP A 279 10.05 23.72 5.76
N GLY A 280 8.84 23.27 6.12
CA GLY A 280 7.61 24.05 6.14
C GLY A 280 6.93 24.19 4.78
N HIS A 281 7.53 23.65 3.71
CA HIS A 281 6.95 23.64 2.37
C HIS A 281 6.15 22.36 2.13
N ILE A 282 4.87 22.50 1.78
CA ILE A 282 3.99 21.36 1.50
C ILE A 282 4.04 21.03 0.01
N ASP A 283 4.67 19.92 -0.32
CA ASP A 283 4.73 19.37 -1.67
C ASP A 283 3.46 18.57 -2.00
N GLY A 284 2.98 17.78 -1.04
CA GLY A 284 1.73 17.03 -1.13
C GLY A 284 0.81 17.43 0.03
N PRO A 285 -0.41 17.95 -0.22
CA PRO A 285 -1.35 18.24 0.85
C PRO A 285 -1.90 16.94 1.48
N PRO A 286 -2.48 16.99 2.70
CA PRO A 286 -3.10 15.86 3.38
C PRO A 286 -4.46 15.51 2.75
N VAL A 287 -4.46 15.17 1.46
CA VAL A 287 -5.67 14.88 0.66
C VAL A 287 -6.56 13.85 1.36
N PHE A 288 -5.93 12.86 2.00
CA PHE A 288 -6.58 11.87 2.84
C PHE A 288 -6.25 12.15 4.30
N GLU A 289 -7.25 12.06 5.16
CA GLU A 289 -7.10 12.16 6.60
C GLU A 289 -6.41 10.89 7.13
N ARG A 290 -5.09 10.97 7.28
CA ARG A 290 -4.23 9.82 7.60
C ARG A 290 -3.23 10.12 8.68
N SER A 291 -2.81 9.07 9.36
CA SER A 291 -1.68 9.10 10.28
C SER A 291 -0.44 9.68 9.60
N THR A 292 0.17 10.65 10.26
CA THR A 292 1.28 11.43 9.75
C THR A 292 2.32 11.59 10.85
N LEU A 293 3.55 11.22 10.52
CA LEU A 293 4.73 11.51 11.34
C LEU A 293 5.16 12.95 11.05
N HIS A 294 5.28 13.79 12.07
CA HIS A 294 5.65 15.20 11.88
C HIS A 294 6.57 15.73 12.99
N GLN A 295 7.26 16.82 12.68
CA GLN A 295 8.11 17.55 13.62
C GLN A 295 7.98 19.06 13.39
N THR A 296 7.87 19.80 14.50
CA THR A 296 7.83 21.27 14.54
C THR A 296 9.09 21.78 15.22
N GLY A 297 9.95 22.49 14.49
CA GLY A 297 11.20 23.03 15.03
C GLY A 297 12.06 21.96 15.72
N SER A 298 12.49 22.25 16.95
CA SER A 298 13.27 21.34 17.79
C SER A 298 12.43 20.45 18.70
N GLN A 299 11.10 20.43 18.54
CA GLN A 299 10.24 19.56 19.35
C GLN A 299 10.51 18.09 19.01
N PRO A 300 10.23 17.16 19.93
CA PRO A 300 10.19 15.73 19.60
C PRO A 300 9.25 15.46 18.42
N VAL A 301 9.53 14.36 17.71
CA VAL A 301 8.66 13.87 16.64
C VAL A 301 7.31 13.44 17.24
N ALA A 302 6.22 13.69 16.51
CA ALA A 302 4.86 13.34 16.89
C ALA A 302 4.16 12.57 15.76
N ILE A 303 3.10 11.83 16.12
CA ILE A 303 2.23 11.12 15.19
C ILE A 303 0.79 11.60 15.42
N ASP A 304 0.19 12.20 14.39
CA ASP A 304 -1.20 12.68 14.42
C ASP A 304 -1.93 12.29 13.14
N VAL A 305 -3.25 12.24 13.20
CA VAL A 305 -4.09 12.11 12.00
C VAL A 305 -4.34 13.50 11.44
N ILE A 306 -3.84 13.77 10.22
CA ILE A 306 -3.92 15.09 9.58
C ILE A 306 -4.68 14.97 8.27
N GLY A 307 -5.68 15.83 8.06
CA GLY A 307 -6.52 15.89 6.87
C GLY A 307 -6.67 17.31 6.31
N MET A 308 -7.53 17.46 5.30
CA MET A 308 -7.78 18.75 4.62
C MET A 308 -8.59 19.75 5.46
N GLU A 309 -9.24 19.34 6.56
CA GLU A 309 -10.07 20.23 7.36
C GLU A 309 -9.24 21.39 7.93
N GLY A 310 -9.71 22.64 7.76
CA GLY A 310 -8.98 23.85 8.16
C GLY A 310 -7.78 24.23 7.28
N MET A 311 -7.38 23.39 6.31
CA MET A 311 -6.29 23.69 5.38
C MET A 311 -6.64 24.90 4.51
N THR A 312 -5.69 25.82 4.34
CA THR A 312 -5.82 26.94 3.41
C THR A 312 -5.04 26.68 2.13
N CYS A 313 -5.72 26.71 0.98
CA CYS A 313 -5.12 26.66 -0.34
C CYS A 313 -4.99 28.09 -0.87
N LYS A 314 -3.78 28.55 -1.19
CA LYS A 314 -3.54 29.87 -1.80
C LYS A 314 -3.45 29.70 -3.31
N PHE A 315 -4.23 30.48 -4.05
CA PHE A 315 -4.35 30.44 -5.50
C PHE A 315 -3.73 31.68 -6.11
N ARG A 316 -3.12 31.50 -7.28
CA ARG A 316 -2.81 32.57 -8.21
C ARG A 316 -3.66 32.40 -9.45
N TYR A 317 -4.42 33.43 -9.78
CA TYR A 317 -5.21 33.56 -11.00
C TYR A 317 -4.50 34.53 -11.93
N GLN A 318 -4.28 34.12 -13.19
CA GLN A 318 -3.76 35.01 -14.22
C GLN A 318 -4.66 35.01 -15.45
N LYS A 319 -4.96 36.20 -15.96
CA LYS A 319 -5.73 36.41 -17.21
C LYS A 319 -4.87 37.18 -18.20
N HIS A 320 -4.63 36.58 -19.36
CA HIS A 320 -3.91 37.22 -20.46
C HIS A 320 -4.87 38.05 -21.32
N TYR A 321 -4.45 39.26 -21.65
CA TYR A 321 -5.16 40.15 -22.57
C TYR A 321 -4.17 40.77 -23.57
N PHE A 322 -4.72 41.41 -24.61
CA PHE A 322 -3.89 42.09 -25.61
C PHE A 322 -3.11 43.23 -24.95
N GLY A 323 -1.81 43.01 -24.70
CA GLY A 323 -0.90 44.00 -24.11
C GLY A 323 -0.50 43.78 -22.63
N GLY A 324 -0.91 42.70 -21.96
CA GLY A 324 -0.49 42.45 -20.58
C GLY A 324 -1.12 41.23 -19.90
N ILE A 325 -0.78 41.04 -18.60
CA ILE A 325 -1.27 39.96 -17.74
C ILE A 325 -1.83 40.59 -16.46
N SER A 326 -3.05 40.21 -16.07
CA SER A 326 -3.62 40.53 -14.76
C SER A 326 -3.36 39.37 -13.81
N THR A 327 -2.86 39.62 -12.60
CA THR A 327 -2.59 38.59 -11.58
C THR A 327 -3.34 38.91 -10.30
N ILE A 328 -4.09 37.94 -9.76
CA ILE A 328 -4.83 38.03 -8.50
C ILE A 328 -4.45 36.83 -7.64
N GLU A 329 -4.09 37.06 -6.37
CA GLU A 329 -3.86 36.00 -5.39
C GLU A 329 -4.96 36.01 -4.32
N PHE A 330 -5.45 34.82 -3.95
CA PHE A 330 -6.50 34.66 -2.93
C PHE A 330 -6.38 33.30 -2.23
N GLY A 331 -7.00 33.15 -1.06
CA GLY A 331 -7.00 31.92 -0.27
C GLY A 331 -8.39 31.33 -0.09
N LEU A 332 -8.50 30.00 -0.12
CA LEU A 332 -9.70 29.27 0.29
C LEU A 332 -9.35 28.33 1.44
N THR A 333 -10.05 28.47 2.56
CA THR A 333 -9.88 27.63 3.75
C THR A 333 -11.00 26.61 3.86
N VAL A 334 -10.64 25.34 3.82
CA VAL A 334 -11.59 24.22 3.95
C VAL A 334 -12.27 24.27 5.32
N GLY A 335 -13.59 24.20 5.36
CA GLY A 335 -14.34 24.13 6.61
C GLY A 335 -14.27 25.36 7.54
N GLY A 336 -13.78 26.52 7.05
CA GLY A 336 -13.58 27.74 7.85
C GLY A 336 -14.84 28.31 8.53
N VAL A 337 -14.75 29.49 9.16
CA VAL A 337 -15.76 30.07 10.09
C VAL A 337 -17.22 30.12 9.55
N GLN A 338 -17.42 30.11 8.24
CA GLN A 338 -18.75 30.05 7.60
C GLN A 338 -19.15 28.65 7.06
N GLY A 339 -18.22 27.68 7.02
CA GLY A 339 -18.46 26.30 6.57
C GLY A 339 -18.64 26.13 5.06
N ASP A 340 -18.26 27.15 4.28
CA ASP A 340 -18.69 27.29 2.89
C ASP A 340 -17.76 26.62 1.87
N VAL A 341 -16.50 26.34 2.21
CA VAL A 341 -15.56 25.61 1.32
C VAL A 341 -15.55 24.13 1.70
N GLN A 342 -16.10 23.29 0.83
CA GLN A 342 -16.13 21.85 0.98
C GLN A 342 -14.97 21.21 0.22
N CYS A 343 -14.29 20.24 0.83
CA CYS A 343 -13.26 19.44 0.17
C CYS A 343 -13.73 18.00 -0.02
N VAL A 344 -13.81 17.58 -1.28
CA VAL A 344 -14.18 16.21 -1.68
C VAL A 344 -12.99 15.54 -2.34
N ASP A 345 -12.41 14.58 -1.65
CA ASP A 345 -11.34 13.71 -2.14
C ASP A 345 -11.87 12.29 -2.44
N ARG A 346 -11.01 11.42 -2.94
CA ARG A 346 -11.38 10.08 -3.42
C ARG A 346 -11.87 9.13 -2.32
N SER A 347 -11.58 9.40 -1.04
CA SER A 347 -12.16 8.63 0.08
C SER A 347 -13.64 8.94 0.30
N LYS A 348 -14.08 10.14 -0.10
CA LYS A 348 -15.46 10.62 0.11
C LYS A 348 -16.36 10.31 -1.07
N ALA A 349 -15.88 10.48 -2.30
CA ALA A 349 -16.65 10.18 -3.51
C ALA A 349 -15.76 9.98 -4.75
N ALA A 350 -16.19 9.12 -5.68
CA ALA A 350 -15.56 9.01 -7.00
C ALA A 350 -16.00 10.12 -7.98
N VAL A 351 -17.22 10.63 -7.80
CA VAL A 351 -17.84 11.70 -8.60
C VAL A 351 -18.62 12.61 -7.66
N VAL A 352 -18.54 13.92 -7.88
CA VAL A 352 -19.31 14.92 -7.15
C VAL A 352 -20.19 15.73 -8.10
N ASN A 353 -21.35 16.17 -7.62
CA ASN A 353 -22.29 16.99 -8.39
C ASN A 353 -22.25 18.43 -7.87
N VAL A 354 -21.77 19.35 -8.71
CA VAL A 354 -21.62 20.78 -8.42
C VAL A 354 -22.92 21.49 -8.82
N GLY A 355 -23.46 22.33 -7.93
CA GLY A 355 -24.69 23.09 -8.19
C GLY A 355 -26.00 22.30 -8.04
N LYS A 356 -25.99 21.15 -7.34
CA LYS A 356 -27.19 20.30 -7.15
C LYS A 356 -28.22 20.97 -6.23
N VAL A 357 -29.50 20.80 -6.57
CA VAL A 357 -30.66 21.22 -5.77
C VAL A 357 -30.82 20.34 -4.52
N LYS A 358 -30.65 20.90 -3.32
CA LYS A 358 -31.21 20.32 -2.07
C LYS A 358 -32.52 21.06 -1.76
N LYS A 359 -33.65 20.33 -1.71
CA LYS A 359 -34.97 20.83 -1.26
C LYS A 359 -35.46 22.12 -1.95
N GLY A 360 -35.45 22.17 -3.29
CA GLY A 360 -36.18 23.22 -4.04
C GLY A 360 -35.59 24.64 -4.01
N LYS A 361 -34.45 24.88 -3.35
CA LYS A 361 -33.67 26.12 -3.53
C LYS A 361 -32.39 25.82 -4.30
N HIS A 362 -32.16 26.57 -5.37
CA HIS A 362 -30.90 26.51 -6.11
C HIS A 362 -29.74 26.99 -5.23
N ARG A 363 -28.64 26.23 -5.17
CA ARG A 363 -27.31 26.82 -4.93
C ARG A 363 -26.73 27.20 -6.29
N LYS A 364 -27.32 28.21 -6.93
CA LYS A 364 -27.01 28.59 -8.33
C LYS A 364 -25.63 29.23 -8.51
N ASP A 365 -24.93 29.50 -7.41
CA ASP A 365 -23.68 30.27 -7.37
C ASP A 365 -22.54 29.47 -6.74
N GLU A 366 -22.49 28.14 -6.90
CA GLU A 366 -21.31 27.35 -6.51
C GLU A 366 -20.27 27.30 -7.64
N VAL A 367 -19.01 27.30 -7.25
CA VAL A 367 -17.85 27.05 -8.11
C VAL A 367 -17.08 25.87 -7.52
N ALA A 368 -16.54 25.03 -8.39
CA ALA A 368 -15.68 23.94 -8.00
C ALA A 368 -14.33 24.00 -8.71
N PHE A 369 -13.26 23.82 -7.95
CA PHE A 369 -11.89 23.64 -8.45
C PHE A 369 -11.48 22.20 -8.28
N VAL A 370 -11.12 21.54 -9.38
CA VAL A 370 -10.53 20.20 -9.40
C VAL A 370 -9.03 20.34 -9.36
N ILE A 371 -8.41 19.83 -8.30
CA ILE A 371 -7.02 20.11 -7.97
C ILE A 371 -6.23 18.81 -7.90
N VAL A 372 -5.06 18.82 -8.52
CA VAL A 372 -4.06 17.75 -8.48
C VAL A 372 -2.69 18.39 -8.27
N GLY A 373 -2.00 18.01 -7.18
CA GLY A 373 -0.74 18.65 -6.80
C GLY A 373 -0.94 20.15 -6.62
N LYS A 374 -0.27 20.98 -7.43
CA LYS A 374 -0.41 22.44 -7.41
C LYS A 374 -1.23 23.03 -8.58
N GLN A 375 -1.90 22.18 -9.36
CA GLN A 375 -2.63 22.62 -10.56
C GLN A 375 -4.14 22.51 -10.38
N VAL A 376 -4.86 23.55 -10.78
CA VAL A 376 -6.31 23.47 -11.00
C VAL A 376 -6.54 22.93 -12.41
N ILE A 377 -6.86 21.65 -12.51
CA ILE A 377 -6.99 20.97 -13.81
C ILE A 377 -8.36 21.20 -14.46
N GLN A 378 -9.35 21.61 -13.67
CA GLN A 378 -10.70 21.91 -14.16
C GLN A 378 -11.42 22.87 -13.20
N VAL A 379 -12.16 23.81 -13.78
CA VAL A 379 -13.13 24.66 -13.06
C VAL A 379 -14.54 24.29 -13.50
N MET A 380 -15.47 24.13 -12.56
CA MET A 380 -16.86 23.77 -12.85
C MET A 380 -17.84 24.66 -12.09
N LYS A 381 -18.90 25.13 -12.77
CA LYS A 381 -20.02 25.86 -12.14
C LYS A 381 -21.28 25.00 -11.97
N LEU A 382 -21.46 23.99 -12.83
CA LEU A 382 -22.64 23.12 -12.82
C LEU A 382 -22.35 21.78 -13.50
N GLY A 383 -22.64 20.67 -12.83
CA GLY A 383 -22.58 19.35 -13.44
C GLY A 383 -21.84 18.30 -12.60
N LEU A 384 -21.58 17.15 -13.21
CA LEU A 384 -20.83 16.06 -12.59
C LEU A 384 -19.34 16.20 -12.85
N VAL A 385 -18.54 16.03 -11.80
CA VAL A 385 -17.09 16.15 -11.82
C VAL A 385 -16.48 14.88 -11.23
N LYS A 386 -15.54 14.26 -11.95
CA LYS A 386 -14.77 13.12 -11.44
C LYS A 386 -13.75 13.63 -10.43
N VAL A 387 -13.70 13.01 -9.25
CA VAL A 387 -12.70 13.33 -8.23
C VAL A 387 -11.39 12.62 -8.59
N PRO A 388 -10.26 13.34 -8.76
CA PRO A 388 -8.97 12.73 -9.09
C PRO A 388 -8.49 11.77 -8.00
N LEU A 389 -7.73 10.75 -8.40
CA LEU A 389 -7.30 9.67 -7.50
C LEU A 389 -6.39 10.15 -6.35
N ALA A 390 -5.41 11.02 -6.64
CA ALA A 390 -4.52 11.66 -5.66
C ALA A 390 -4.73 13.18 -5.64
N GLY A 391 -5.98 13.61 -5.82
CA GLY A 391 -6.37 15.00 -5.80
C GLY A 391 -7.71 15.19 -5.08
N PHE A 392 -8.24 16.40 -5.17
CA PHE A 392 -9.45 16.78 -4.46
C PHE A 392 -10.23 17.83 -5.26
N VAL A 393 -11.50 17.99 -4.91
CA VAL A 393 -12.38 19.02 -5.45
C VAL A 393 -12.75 19.96 -4.31
N LEU A 394 -12.42 21.24 -4.46
CA LEU A 394 -12.96 22.29 -3.60
C LEU A 394 -14.26 22.80 -4.19
N ILE A 395 -15.33 22.83 -3.40
CA ILE A 395 -16.64 23.38 -3.81
C ILE A 395 -16.99 24.51 -2.85
N PHE A 396 -17.28 25.70 -3.39
CA PHE A 396 -17.47 26.89 -2.59
C PHE A 396 -18.41 27.90 -3.29
N PRO A 397 -19.06 28.81 -2.54
CA PRO A 397 -19.84 29.91 -3.11
C PRO A 397 -18.96 30.83 -3.95
N ALA A 398 -19.45 31.27 -5.10
CA ALA A 398 -18.77 32.18 -6.02
C ALA A 398 -18.41 33.53 -5.34
N VAL A 399 -19.15 33.95 -4.32
CA VAL A 399 -18.84 35.14 -3.51
C VAL A 399 -17.52 35.02 -2.73
N SER A 400 -16.97 33.80 -2.59
CA SER A 400 -15.65 33.58 -2.00
C SER A 400 -14.51 34.00 -2.93
N LEU A 401 -14.80 34.26 -4.21
CA LEU A 401 -13.83 34.75 -5.17
C LEU A 401 -13.72 36.27 -5.10
N PRO A 402 -12.50 36.83 -5.18
CA PRO A 402 -12.32 38.28 -5.25
C PRO A 402 -12.86 38.84 -6.58
N ALA A 403 -13.20 40.12 -6.57
CA ALA A 403 -13.62 40.82 -7.78
C ALA A 403 -12.54 40.74 -8.87
N GLY A 404 -12.96 40.46 -10.11
CA GLY A 404 -12.06 40.32 -11.27
C GLY A 404 -11.63 38.89 -11.58
N VAL A 405 -11.96 37.90 -10.74
CA VAL A 405 -11.79 36.49 -11.09
C VAL A 405 -12.98 36.03 -11.92
N GLU A 406 -12.72 35.78 -13.20
CA GLU A 406 -13.70 35.30 -14.17
C GLU A 406 -13.17 34.08 -14.92
N PHE A 407 -14.07 33.15 -15.25
CA PHE A 407 -13.71 31.89 -15.91
C PHE A 407 -14.09 31.86 -17.40
N GLU A 408 -14.53 32.99 -17.96
CA GLU A 408 -14.99 33.10 -19.34
C GLU A 408 -14.06 34.03 -20.14
N GLY A 409 -13.66 33.55 -21.33
CA GLY A 409 -12.86 34.28 -22.31
C GLY A 409 -11.35 34.38 -22.00
N GLY A 410 -10.54 34.38 -23.06
CA GLY A 410 -9.09 34.57 -22.99
C GLY A 410 -8.27 33.33 -22.62
N ASP A 411 -6.96 33.51 -22.56
CA ASP A 411 -6.01 32.53 -22.01
C ASP A 411 -5.87 32.79 -20.50
N LEU A 412 -6.23 31.80 -19.68
CA LEU A 412 -6.32 31.92 -18.23
C LEU A 412 -5.60 30.76 -17.55
N THR A 413 -4.93 31.05 -16.45
CA THR A 413 -4.26 30.05 -15.62
C THR A 413 -4.67 30.22 -14.16
N ILE A 414 -4.91 29.09 -13.49
CA ILE A 414 -5.16 29.03 -12.05
C ILE A 414 -4.28 27.94 -11.48
N GLU A 415 -3.44 28.31 -10.53
CA GLU A 415 -2.55 27.39 -9.84
C GLU A 415 -2.65 27.59 -8.34
N VAL A 416 -2.37 26.52 -7.60
CA VAL A 416 -2.15 26.58 -6.17
C VAL A 416 -0.69 26.94 -5.95
N VAL A 417 -0.44 28.10 -5.36
CA VAL A 417 0.92 28.58 -5.12
C VAL A 417 1.47 28.07 -3.79
N ASP A 418 0.58 27.80 -2.83
CA ASP A 418 0.96 27.41 -1.48
C ASP A 418 -0.18 26.73 -0.72
N TYR A 419 0.19 25.91 0.26
CA TYR A 419 -0.72 25.26 1.21
C TYR A 419 -0.34 25.68 2.63
N SER A 420 -1.32 25.89 3.50
CA SER A 420 -1.06 26.24 4.90
C SER A 420 -1.94 25.42 5.84
N LEU A 421 -1.31 24.58 6.65
CA LEU A 421 -1.98 23.75 7.66
C LEU A 421 -2.64 24.61 8.75
N PRO A 422 -3.78 24.17 9.31
CA PRO A 422 -4.41 24.87 10.42
C PRO A 422 -3.62 24.69 11.73
N HIS A 423 -3.94 25.48 12.75
CA HIS A 423 -3.54 25.17 14.12
C HIS A 423 -4.10 23.79 14.55
N PRO A 424 -3.34 22.94 15.27
CA PRO A 424 -2.01 23.17 15.84
C PRO A 424 -0.83 22.93 14.90
N PHE A 425 -1.06 22.50 13.66
CA PHE A 425 -0.02 22.07 12.71
C PHE A 425 0.58 23.21 11.86
N SER A 426 0.21 24.47 12.13
CA SER A 426 0.59 25.62 11.30
C SER A 426 2.11 25.86 11.20
N ASN A 427 2.88 25.33 12.14
CA ASN A 427 4.34 25.51 12.23
C ASN A 427 5.12 24.21 11.95
N VAL A 428 4.46 23.16 11.47
CA VAL A 428 5.12 21.90 11.14
C VAL A 428 6.16 22.13 10.05
N GLU A 429 7.41 21.76 10.35
CA GLU A 429 8.54 21.90 9.40
C GLU A 429 8.66 20.67 8.52
N ASN A 430 8.51 19.47 9.09
CA ASN A 430 8.67 18.23 8.36
C ASN A 430 7.52 17.30 8.70
N ALA A 431 6.85 16.77 7.68
CA ALA A 431 5.78 15.80 7.86
C ALA A 431 5.71 14.83 6.70
N ILE A 432 5.30 13.61 7.01
CA ILE A 432 5.02 12.61 6.00
C ILE A 432 3.88 11.70 6.43
N ALA A 433 2.86 11.63 5.58
CA ALA A 433 1.74 10.73 5.76
C ALA A 433 2.17 9.29 5.46
N GLY A 434 1.62 8.37 6.23
CA GLY A 434 1.69 6.94 5.96
C GLY A 434 0.32 6.34 6.23
N GLY A 435 0.27 5.49 7.25
CA GLY A 435 -0.94 4.86 7.71
C GLY A 435 -1.08 3.40 7.24
N PRO A 436 -2.04 2.66 7.79
CA PRO A 436 -2.96 3.10 8.85
C PRO A 436 -2.26 3.36 10.20
N CYS A 437 -2.91 4.08 11.11
CA CYS A 437 -2.58 4.07 12.53
C CYS A 437 -2.69 2.63 13.02
N PHE A 438 -1.64 2.11 13.64
CA PHE A 438 -1.70 0.82 14.33
C PHE A 438 -2.50 0.97 15.63
N PHE A 439 -2.10 1.93 16.45
CA PHE A 439 -2.72 2.31 17.71
C PHE A 439 -2.19 3.67 18.18
N SER A 440 -2.93 4.32 19.06
CA SER A 440 -2.60 5.57 19.74
C SER A 440 -3.30 5.62 21.10
N GLU A 441 -3.04 6.64 21.91
CA GLU A 441 -3.74 6.85 23.20
C GLU A 441 -5.28 6.89 23.04
N SER A 442 -5.77 7.38 21.91
CA SER A 442 -7.20 7.49 21.60
C SER A 442 -7.79 6.29 20.86
N ARG A 443 -6.96 5.35 20.39
CA ARG A 443 -7.37 4.22 19.56
C ARG A 443 -6.47 3.01 19.76
N ASP A 444 -7.00 1.93 20.32
CA ASP A 444 -6.21 0.73 20.61
C ASP A 444 -5.98 -0.21 19.41
N ASN A 445 -6.76 -0.08 18.32
CA ASN A 445 -6.68 -0.98 17.16
C ASN A 445 -6.80 -0.21 15.84
N MET A 446 -6.23 -0.77 14.77
CA MET A 446 -6.36 -0.24 13.42
C MET A 446 -7.81 -0.06 12.98
N ASP A 447 -8.13 1.13 12.47
CA ASP A 447 -9.37 1.41 11.75
C ASP A 447 -9.05 1.71 10.29
N LEU A 448 -8.95 0.63 9.50
CA LEU A 448 -8.63 0.71 8.08
C LEU A 448 -9.67 1.53 7.29
N GLN A 449 -10.91 1.59 7.76
CA GLN A 449 -11.97 2.31 7.07
C GLN A 449 -11.89 3.81 7.35
N ALA A 450 -11.55 4.23 8.57
CA ALA A 450 -11.38 5.63 8.91
C ALA A 450 -10.25 6.31 8.10
N GLU A 451 -9.12 5.62 7.89
CA GLU A 451 -7.97 6.15 7.13
C GLU A 451 -7.96 5.75 5.64
N ASP A 452 -9.10 5.23 5.17
CA ASP A 452 -9.36 4.82 3.78
C ASP A 452 -8.44 3.74 3.20
N PHE A 453 -7.90 2.87 4.06
CA PHE A 453 -7.22 1.62 3.72
C PHE A 453 -8.20 0.44 3.51
N LYS A 454 -9.49 0.71 3.35
CA LYS A 454 -10.54 -0.27 2.97
C LYS A 454 -11.54 0.27 1.93
N ARG A 455 -11.20 1.34 1.18
CA ARG A 455 -12.09 1.91 0.15
C ARG A 455 -11.37 2.25 -1.15
N SER A 456 -11.26 3.53 -1.53
CA SER A 456 -10.93 3.95 -2.89
C SER A 456 -9.74 4.90 -2.99
N ALA A 457 -9.20 5.39 -1.86
CA ALA A 457 -8.00 6.20 -1.86
C ALA A 457 -6.74 5.35 -2.14
N PRO A 458 -5.76 5.89 -2.87
CA PRO A 458 -4.47 5.25 -3.05
C PRO A 458 -3.72 5.08 -1.71
N PRO A 459 -2.83 4.08 -1.57
CA PRO A 459 -2.51 3.08 -2.59
C PRO A 459 -3.65 2.06 -2.72
N VAL A 460 -4.19 1.92 -3.93
CA VAL A 460 -5.38 1.05 -4.17
C VAL A 460 -5.01 -0.41 -3.96
N THR A 461 -3.73 -0.73 -4.13
CA THR A 461 -3.11 -2.01 -3.79
C THR A 461 -3.28 -2.42 -2.34
N PHE A 462 -3.52 -1.45 -1.45
CA PHE A 462 -3.81 -1.68 -0.04
C PHE A 462 -5.30 -1.51 0.22
N SER A 463 -5.91 -0.41 -0.26
CA SER A 463 -7.29 -0.06 0.10
C SER A 463 -8.35 -1.02 -0.45
N GLN A 464 -8.01 -1.78 -1.49
CA GLN A 464 -8.89 -2.76 -2.14
C GLN A 464 -8.30 -4.16 -2.10
N ASP A 465 -7.40 -4.44 -1.16
CA ASP A 465 -6.87 -5.78 -0.97
C ASP A 465 -7.95 -6.72 -0.41
N GLU A 466 -8.35 -7.71 -1.21
CA GLU A 466 -9.34 -8.74 -0.85
C GLU A 466 -8.82 -9.72 0.21
N THR A 467 -7.52 -9.70 0.50
CA THR A 467 -6.87 -10.61 1.45
C THR A 467 -6.80 -10.03 2.86
N PHE A 468 -7.11 -8.75 3.01
CA PHE A 468 -7.02 -8.01 4.26
C PHE A 468 -5.64 -8.16 4.93
N ASP A 469 -5.60 -8.61 6.18
CA ASP A 469 -4.39 -8.69 6.99
C ASP A 469 -3.81 -10.12 7.07
N ARG A 470 -3.82 -10.84 5.95
CA ARG A 470 -3.39 -12.25 5.89
C ARG A 470 -2.08 -12.46 5.13
N ASN A 471 -1.56 -11.41 4.50
CA ASN A 471 -0.32 -11.49 3.72
C ASN A 471 0.91 -11.21 4.56
N LEU A 472 1.90 -12.09 4.46
CA LEU A 472 3.25 -11.87 4.96
C LEU A 472 3.99 -11.00 3.95
N LEU A 473 4.27 -9.76 4.33
CA LEU A 473 4.95 -8.80 3.47
C LEU A 473 6.13 -8.18 4.21
N PRO A 474 7.13 -7.65 3.48
CA PRO A 474 8.05 -6.69 4.07
C PRO A 474 7.28 -5.45 4.54
N ARG A 475 7.60 -4.94 5.72
CA ARG A 475 6.88 -3.81 6.36
C ARG A 475 7.84 -2.72 6.82
N MET A 476 7.36 -1.49 6.78
CA MET A 476 8.02 -0.34 7.41
C MET A 476 7.03 0.24 8.42
N GLY A 477 7.44 0.38 9.66
CA GLY A 477 6.60 0.93 10.72
C GLY A 477 7.37 1.89 11.61
N VAL A 478 6.66 2.83 12.21
CA VAL A 478 7.21 3.78 13.18
C VAL A 478 6.29 3.90 14.38
N GLY A 479 6.87 4.14 15.55
CA GLY A 479 6.12 4.38 16.78
C GLY A 479 6.90 5.21 17.80
N LEU A 480 6.18 5.69 18.79
CA LEU A 480 6.68 6.52 19.87
C LEU A 480 6.40 5.82 21.20
N THR A 481 7.39 5.76 22.09
CA THR A 481 7.19 5.34 23.49
C THR A 481 6.54 6.46 24.31
N ALA A 482 6.13 6.16 25.54
CA ALA A 482 5.58 7.16 26.46
C ALA A 482 6.58 8.29 26.77
N GLU A 483 7.88 8.01 26.66
CA GLU A 483 8.97 8.97 26.84
C GLU A 483 9.33 9.73 25.55
N ASN A 484 8.55 9.60 24.47
CA ASN A 484 8.81 10.17 23.14
C ASN A 484 10.09 9.64 22.46
N GLU A 485 10.52 8.42 22.79
CA GLU A 485 11.56 7.75 22.00
C GLU A 485 10.96 7.29 20.67
N LEU A 486 11.61 7.62 19.56
CA LEU A 486 11.20 7.20 18.23
C LEU A 486 11.75 5.81 17.91
N ILE A 487 10.87 4.89 17.57
CA ILE A 487 11.21 3.53 17.15
C ILE A 487 10.80 3.36 15.69
N CYS A 488 11.71 2.91 14.84
CA CYS A 488 11.44 2.54 13.45
C CYS A 488 11.77 1.06 13.25
N VAL A 489 10.88 0.32 12.60
CA VAL A 489 11.07 -1.09 12.26
C VAL A 489 11.07 -1.28 10.74
N ALA A 490 12.09 -1.95 10.24
CA ALA A 490 12.16 -2.44 8.86
C ALA A 490 12.14 -3.97 8.88
N VAL A 491 10.97 -4.53 8.61
CA VAL A 491 10.69 -5.96 8.59
C VAL A 491 10.99 -6.51 7.21
N ASP A 492 12.00 -7.35 7.08
CA ASP A 492 12.28 -8.01 5.81
C ASP A 492 11.25 -9.12 5.52
N GLY A 493 11.09 -9.47 4.25
CA GLY A 493 10.13 -10.49 3.82
C GLY A 493 10.47 -11.05 2.44
N ARG A 494 9.68 -12.02 1.95
CA ARG A 494 9.87 -12.68 0.64
C ARG A 494 11.24 -13.37 0.48
N ASN A 495 11.83 -13.84 1.58
CA ASN A 495 13.07 -14.61 1.58
C ASN A 495 12.91 -15.86 2.46
N LEU A 496 12.78 -17.02 1.82
CA LEU A 496 12.50 -18.28 2.53
C LEU A 496 13.55 -18.63 3.58
N ASP A 497 14.82 -18.30 3.33
CA ASP A 497 15.93 -18.69 4.20
C ASP A 497 16.09 -17.75 5.40
N ARG A 498 15.55 -16.53 5.31
CA ARG A 498 15.90 -15.45 6.26
C ARG A 498 14.74 -14.64 6.80
N ALA A 499 13.69 -14.42 6.01
CA ALA A 499 12.62 -13.49 6.36
C ALA A 499 11.37 -13.75 5.52
N LEU A 500 10.32 -14.29 6.12
CA LEU A 500 9.04 -14.49 5.44
C LEU A 500 8.27 -13.16 5.27
N GLY A 501 8.30 -12.32 6.29
CA GLY A 501 7.56 -11.06 6.39
C GLY A 501 6.58 -11.09 7.55
N LEU A 502 5.86 -9.98 7.77
CA LEU A 502 4.81 -9.90 8.77
C LEU A 502 3.49 -9.44 8.16
N THR A 503 2.41 -9.84 8.81
CA THR A 503 1.11 -9.18 8.66
C THR A 503 1.20 -7.75 9.18
N LEU A 504 0.22 -6.93 8.81
CA LEU A 504 0.05 -5.58 9.32
C LEU A 504 -0.16 -5.59 10.84
N ARG A 505 -1.03 -6.48 11.36
CA ARG A 505 -1.20 -6.70 12.80
C ARG A 505 0.07 -7.22 13.47
N GLY A 506 0.81 -8.15 12.86
CA GLY A 506 2.09 -8.61 13.40
C GLY A 506 3.10 -7.47 13.57
N THR A 507 3.08 -6.49 12.66
CA THR A 507 3.92 -5.28 12.77
C THR A 507 3.43 -4.33 13.88
N SER A 508 2.11 -4.18 14.03
CA SER A 508 1.50 -3.46 15.14
C SER A 508 1.92 -4.07 16.48
N ASP A 509 1.74 -5.38 16.64
CA ASP A 509 2.04 -6.10 17.88
C ASP A 509 3.55 -6.07 18.20
N LEU A 510 4.39 -6.13 17.17
CA LEU A 510 5.83 -5.89 17.31
C LEU A 510 6.12 -4.49 17.87
N LEU A 511 5.59 -3.41 17.28
CA LEU A 511 5.83 -2.05 17.78
C LEU A 511 5.32 -1.85 19.21
N ARG A 512 4.19 -2.46 19.54
CA ARG A 512 3.63 -2.47 20.91
C ARG A 512 4.57 -3.19 21.88
N SER A 513 5.06 -4.38 21.53
CA SER A 513 6.00 -5.14 22.36
C SER A 513 7.38 -4.48 22.49
N LEU A 514 7.76 -3.61 21.54
CA LEU A 514 8.95 -2.75 21.65
C LEU A 514 8.75 -1.53 22.58
N GLY A 515 7.55 -1.33 23.13
CA GLY A 515 7.22 -0.28 24.10
C GLY A 515 6.54 0.96 23.50
N CYS A 516 6.11 0.92 22.24
CA CYS A 516 5.38 2.05 21.66
C CYS A 516 3.97 2.19 22.27
N VAL A 517 3.53 3.42 22.49
CA VAL A 517 2.16 3.78 22.89
C VAL A 517 1.36 4.43 21.76
N THR A 518 2.06 4.94 20.73
CA THR A 518 1.45 5.37 19.46
C THR A 518 2.30 4.84 18.31
N ALA A 519 1.68 4.30 17.26
CA ALA A 519 2.39 3.71 16.14
C ALA A 519 1.58 3.77 14.85
N MET A 520 2.27 3.84 13.71
CA MET A 520 1.69 3.86 12.38
C MET A 520 2.54 3.07 11.37
N ASN A 521 1.88 2.62 10.32
CA ASN A 521 2.54 2.01 9.18
C ASN A 521 3.10 3.08 8.21
N LEU A 522 4.14 2.71 7.46
CA LEU A 522 4.70 3.46 6.31
C LEU A 522 4.69 2.56 5.06
N ASP A 523 5.20 3.06 3.93
CA ASP A 523 5.25 2.23 2.73
C ASP A 523 6.23 1.07 2.88
N GLY A 524 5.71 -0.14 2.63
CA GLY A 524 6.39 -1.41 2.86
C GLY A 524 6.87 -2.06 1.57
N GLY A 525 6.75 -3.38 1.50
CA GLY A 525 7.05 -4.16 0.29
C GLY A 525 8.48 -3.92 -0.20
N SER A 526 8.63 -3.71 -1.52
CA SER A 526 9.94 -3.44 -2.11
C SER A 526 10.50 -2.04 -1.80
N SER A 527 9.65 -1.12 -1.31
CA SER A 527 10.02 0.25 -0.97
C SER A 527 10.69 0.36 0.41
N LYS A 528 10.37 -0.56 1.33
CA LYS A 528 10.93 -0.62 2.68
C LYS A 528 12.46 -0.56 2.65
N ARG A 529 13.02 0.50 3.21
CA ARG A 529 14.47 0.69 3.38
C ARG A 529 14.82 1.31 4.72
N MET A 530 15.97 0.89 5.25
CA MET A 530 16.62 1.50 6.41
C MET A 530 18.12 1.58 6.14
N ALA A 531 18.69 2.76 6.36
CA ALA A 531 20.12 3.02 6.30
C ALA A 531 20.60 3.65 7.61
N ILE A 532 21.80 3.27 8.05
CA ILE A 532 22.46 3.86 9.22
C ILE A 532 23.87 4.31 8.84
N LEU A 533 24.36 5.32 9.55
CA LEU A 533 25.75 5.75 9.46
C LEU A 533 26.67 4.67 10.02
N GLN A 534 27.73 4.34 9.28
CA GLN A 534 28.81 3.46 9.68
C GLN A 534 30.16 4.04 9.28
N THR A 535 31.25 3.45 9.77
CA THR A 535 32.60 3.77 9.33
C THR A 535 32.72 3.61 7.81
N GLY A 536 32.95 4.72 7.10
CA GLY A 536 33.05 4.74 5.63
C GLY A 536 31.80 5.18 4.87
N GLY A 537 30.66 5.45 5.54
CA GLY A 537 29.46 6.03 4.92
C GLY A 537 28.15 5.43 5.42
N HIS A 538 27.10 5.51 4.60
CA HIS A 538 25.77 4.99 4.93
C HIS A 538 25.59 3.58 4.39
N LYS A 539 25.14 2.67 5.25
CA LYS A 539 24.87 1.28 4.89
C LYS A 539 23.39 0.98 5.01
N VAL A 540 22.81 0.42 3.95
CA VAL A 540 21.48 -0.21 4.00
C VAL A 540 21.58 -1.50 4.82
N VAL A 541 20.82 -1.60 5.91
CA VAL A 541 20.88 -2.74 6.86
C VAL A 541 19.83 -3.81 6.59
N CYS A 542 18.76 -3.46 5.87
CA CYS A 542 17.67 -4.36 5.55
C CYS A 542 17.87 -5.06 4.19
N LEU A 543 17.23 -6.20 4.01
CA LEU A 543 17.29 -6.98 2.77
C LEU A 543 16.48 -6.32 1.64
N SER A 544 17.04 -6.39 0.43
CA SER A 544 16.36 -6.06 -0.84
C SER A 544 15.57 -7.27 -1.33
N THR A 545 14.23 -7.22 -1.28
CA THR A 545 13.40 -8.30 -1.85
C THR A 545 12.19 -7.76 -2.61
N THR A 546 12.31 -7.76 -3.95
CA THR A 546 11.15 -7.58 -4.84
C THR A 546 10.51 -8.93 -5.14
N GLU A 547 11.33 -9.92 -5.45
CA GLU A 547 10.91 -11.28 -5.80
C GLU A 547 11.08 -12.23 -4.61
N ILE A 548 10.33 -13.33 -4.64
CA ILE A 548 10.47 -14.43 -3.68
C ILE A 548 11.81 -15.11 -3.95
N LYS A 549 12.67 -15.16 -2.95
CA LYS A 549 13.89 -15.98 -3.00
C LYS A 549 13.59 -17.37 -2.46
N ALA A 550 13.70 -18.37 -3.34
CA ALA A 550 13.68 -19.77 -2.98
C ALA A 550 14.90 -20.14 -2.10
N GLN A 551 14.83 -21.24 -1.37
CA GLN A 551 15.95 -21.75 -0.58
C GLN A 551 17.15 -21.98 -1.50
N SER A 552 18.31 -21.41 -1.16
CA SER A 552 19.50 -21.63 -1.99
C SER A 552 20.14 -22.99 -1.70
N ASP A 553 20.37 -23.79 -2.75
CA ASP A 553 21.52 -24.71 -2.73
C ASP A 553 22.78 -23.86 -2.56
N ASP A 554 23.69 -24.27 -1.66
CA ASP A 554 24.82 -23.55 -1.06
C ASP A 554 25.84 -22.79 -1.99
N ASN A 555 25.56 -22.63 -3.29
CA ASN A 555 26.54 -22.19 -4.29
C ASN A 555 26.29 -20.83 -4.98
N CYS A 556 25.26 -20.05 -4.64
CA CYS A 556 25.06 -18.73 -5.25
C CYS A 556 25.39 -17.57 -4.29
N LYS A 557 26.68 -17.38 -4.03
CA LYS A 557 27.20 -16.19 -3.31
C LYS A 557 26.94 -14.90 -4.10
N ASN A 558 26.27 -13.96 -3.45
CA ASN A 558 26.40 -12.49 -3.55
C ASN A 558 26.74 -11.90 -4.94
N LYS A 559 25.78 -11.91 -5.86
CA LYS A 559 25.67 -10.77 -6.80
C LYS A 559 24.89 -9.68 -6.09
N GLY A 560 25.48 -8.48 -5.95
CA GLY A 560 24.86 -7.34 -5.29
C GLY A 560 23.50 -7.06 -5.90
N VAL A 561 22.43 -7.33 -5.15
CA VAL A 561 21.07 -7.01 -5.58
C VAL A 561 20.97 -5.48 -5.62
N PRO A 562 20.60 -4.85 -6.75
CA PRO A 562 20.50 -3.41 -6.84
C PRO A 562 19.60 -2.86 -5.72
N SER A 563 20.06 -1.78 -5.09
CA SER A 563 19.23 -0.95 -4.22
C SER A 563 18.04 -0.45 -5.05
N ARG A 564 16.81 -0.71 -4.60
CA ARG A 564 15.61 -0.23 -5.30
C ARG A 564 15.37 1.23 -4.92
N PRO A 565 14.86 2.05 -5.86
CA PRO A 565 14.62 3.46 -5.61
C PRO A 565 13.60 3.65 -4.49
N VAL A 566 13.86 4.58 -3.58
CA VAL A 566 12.85 5.16 -2.69
C VAL A 566 12.27 6.41 -3.34
N HIS A 567 10.97 6.63 -3.19
CA HIS A 567 10.28 7.80 -3.77
C HIS A 567 10.07 8.92 -2.76
N SER A 568 9.94 8.58 -1.48
CA SER A 568 10.03 9.51 -0.37
C SER A 568 10.91 8.91 0.71
N ALA A 569 11.52 9.76 1.53
CA ALA A 569 12.41 9.33 2.60
C ALA A 569 12.28 10.22 3.83
N ILE A 570 12.59 9.63 4.98
CA ILE A 570 12.70 10.32 6.26
C ILE A 570 14.15 10.20 6.70
N LEU A 571 14.81 11.34 6.85
CA LEU A 571 16.20 11.45 7.25
C LEU A 571 16.27 11.96 8.69
N PHE A 572 17.08 11.33 9.52
CA PHE A 572 17.29 11.71 10.91
C PHE A 572 18.69 12.27 11.07
N MET A 573 18.81 13.59 11.21
CA MET A 573 20.06 14.30 11.45
C MET A 573 20.28 14.47 12.95
N ALA A 574 21.53 14.62 13.39
CA ALA A 574 21.82 14.96 14.77
C ALA A 574 21.29 16.37 15.11
N CYS A 575 20.74 16.54 16.31
CA CYS A 575 20.38 17.85 16.87
C CYS A 575 21.58 18.65 17.35
#